data_AF-A0A1F3XZR8-F1
#
_entry.id   AF-A0A1F3XZR8-F1
#
_cell.length_a   1.000
_cell.length_b   1.000
_cell.length_c   1.000
_cell.angle_alpha   90.00
_cell.angle_beta   90.00
_cell.angle_gamma   90.00
#
_symmetry.space_group_name_H-M   'P 1'
#
loop_
_entity.id
_entity.type
_entity.pdbx_description
1 polymer ?
#
loop_
_entity_poly.entity_id
_entity_poly.type
_entity_poly.pdbx_seq_one_letter_code
_entity_poly.pdbx_strand_id
1 'polypeptide(L)'
;MRNIGLALLWTAALGAVLLLVDRALFGPSAPSGWVETERLEDVPRRAGALVTPAYLPNSLRWPPAKVFYRIHPDPGLWVGVVNKFDEVPLWIGTGTTPLPPALQPFKGCFEPNKEPCPASWYVSSVHLKSQAERGAVTYLLSRISRRQTARIAVGLELPE
;
A
#
# COMPACT_ATOMS: atom_id res chain seq x y z
N MET A 1 14.22 -56.71 -8.53
CA MET A 1 14.38 -55.50 -7.68
C MET A 1 14.80 -54.24 -8.46
N ARG A 2 15.74 -54.31 -9.41
CA ARG A 2 16.21 -53.14 -10.19
C ARG A 2 15.12 -52.35 -10.93
N ASN A 3 14.11 -53.03 -11.48
CA ASN A 3 13.03 -52.39 -12.23
C ASN A 3 12.01 -51.65 -11.35
N ILE A 4 11.86 -52.05 -10.09
CA ILE A 4 10.95 -51.42 -9.14
C ILE A 4 11.51 -50.07 -8.68
N GLY A 5 12.82 -50.01 -8.43
CA GLY A 5 13.50 -48.75 -8.08
C GLY A 5 13.43 -47.71 -9.20
N LEU A 6 13.58 -48.15 -10.46
CA LEU A 6 13.44 -47.26 -11.62
C LEU A 6 12.01 -46.73 -11.76
N ALA A 7 11.00 -47.59 -11.55
CA ALA A 7 9.59 -47.20 -11.63
C ALA A 7 9.25 -46.15 -10.55
N LEU A 8 9.67 -46.36 -9.30
CA LEU A 8 9.46 -45.41 -8.20
C LEU A 8 10.09 -44.04 -8.49
N LEU A 9 11.30 -44.03 -9.07
CA LEU A 9 12.02 -42.79 -9.39
C LEU A 9 11.29 -41.99 -10.48
N TRP A 10 10.79 -42.66 -11.52
CA TRP A 10 9.97 -42.03 -12.55
C TRP A 10 8.64 -41.51 -12.01
N THR A 11 7.97 -42.25 -11.14
CA THR A 11 6.71 -41.79 -10.52
C THR A 11 6.92 -40.58 -9.62
N ALA A 12 7.99 -40.55 -8.84
CA ALA A 12 8.36 -39.39 -8.02
C ALA A 12 8.70 -38.16 -8.88
N ALA A 13 9.48 -38.35 -9.96
CA ALA A 13 9.82 -37.28 -10.89
C ALA A 13 8.57 -36.71 -11.58
N LEU A 14 7.67 -37.57 -12.05
CA LEU A 14 6.41 -37.15 -12.67
C LEU A 14 5.54 -36.37 -11.66
N GLY A 15 5.42 -36.85 -10.42
CA GLY A 15 4.70 -36.15 -9.36
C GLY A 15 5.26 -34.76 -9.06
N ALA A 16 6.59 -34.62 -9.01
CA ALA A 16 7.24 -33.33 -8.79
C ALA A 16 7.00 -32.34 -9.93
N VAL A 17 7.06 -32.81 -11.19
CA VAL A 17 6.77 -31.98 -12.37
C VAL A 17 5.31 -31.53 -12.36
N LEU A 18 4.37 -32.43 -12.07
CA LEU A 18 2.95 -32.08 -11.98
C LEU A 18 2.68 -31.06 -10.88
N LEU A 19 3.33 -31.18 -9.72
CA LEU A 19 3.17 -30.23 -8.62
C LEU A 19 3.78 -28.86 -8.94
N LEU A 20 4.88 -28.80 -9.68
CA LEU A 20 5.45 -27.55 -10.18
C LEU A 20 4.53 -26.87 -11.20
N VAL A 21 3.97 -27.63 -12.13
CA VAL A 21 3.01 -27.11 -13.13
C VAL A 21 1.74 -26.63 -12.44
N ASP A 22 1.19 -27.39 -11.49
CA ASP A 22 0.03 -26.99 -10.69
C ASP A 22 0.31 -25.70 -9.90
N ARG A 23 1.47 -25.58 -9.25
CA ARG A 23 1.85 -24.35 -8.54
C ARG A 23 2.17 -23.18 -9.48
N ALA A 24 2.62 -23.42 -10.70
CA ALA A 24 2.85 -22.37 -11.68
C ALA A 24 1.54 -21.85 -12.29
N LEU A 25 0.55 -22.73 -12.48
CA LEU A 25 -0.75 -22.41 -13.08
C LEU A 25 -1.78 -21.95 -12.04
N PHE A 26 -1.77 -22.54 -10.85
CA PHE A 26 -2.76 -22.38 -9.78
C PHE A 26 -2.14 -22.10 -8.41
N GLY A 27 -0.83 -21.85 -8.33
CA GLY A 27 -0.20 -21.38 -7.10
C GLY A 27 -0.88 -20.12 -6.59
N PRO A 28 -0.67 -19.76 -5.30
CA PRO A 28 -1.41 -18.69 -4.65
C PRO A 28 -1.32 -17.42 -5.49
N SER A 29 -2.40 -17.13 -6.20
CA SER A 29 -2.54 -15.90 -6.95
C SER A 29 -2.46 -14.79 -5.92
N ALA A 30 -1.53 -13.86 -6.12
CA ALA A 30 -1.47 -12.69 -5.26
C ALA A 30 -2.89 -12.09 -5.25
N PRO A 31 -3.47 -11.81 -4.06
CA PRO A 31 -4.83 -11.31 -3.98
C PRO A 31 -4.97 -10.12 -4.92
N SER A 32 -5.95 -10.19 -5.82
CA SER A 32 -6.27 -9.11 -6.73
C SER A 32 -6.99 -8.02 -5.96
N GLY A 33 -6.55 -6.77 -6.13
CA GLY A 33 -7.12 -5.63 -5.42
C GLY A 33 -6.44 -5.30 -4.09
N TRP A 34 -7.14 -4.54 -3.26
CA TRP A 34 -6.61 -4.01 -2.01
C TRP A 34 -6.65 -5.04 -0.90
N VAL A 35 -5.54 -5.18 -0.20
CA VAL A 35 -5.39 -5.97 1.02
C VAL A 35 -5.18 -5.03 2.19
N GLU A 36 -5.92 -5.25 3.27
CA GLU A 36 -5.72 -4.56 4.55
C GLU A 36 -4.77 -5.38 5.42
N THR A 37 -3.82 -4.71 6.07
CA THR A 37 -2.94 -5.27 7.09
C THR A 37 -2.82 -4.31 8.27
N GLU A 38 -2.53 -4.86 9.45
CA GLU A 38 -2.31 -4.10 10.69
C GLU A 38 -0.86 -3.63 10.84
N ARG A 39 0.08 -4.20 10.06
CA ARG A 39 1.52 -3.99 10.24
C ARG A 39 2.19 -3.53 8.95
N LEU A 40 3.07 -2.54 9.06
CA LEU A 40 3.82 -2.02 7.91
C LEU A 40 4.81 -3.04 7.36
N GLU A 41 5.39 -3.86 8.23
CA GLU A 41 6.33 -4.93 7.87
C GLU A 41 5.72 -6.03 6.98
N ASP A 42 4.39 -6.18 7.00
CA ASP A 42 3.69 -7.16 6.16
C ASP A 42 3.48 -6.66 4.72
N VAL A 43 3.75 -5.38 4.45
CA VAL A 43 3.59 -4.78 3.12
C VAL A 43 4.72 -5.26 2.19
N PRO A 44 4.39 -5.95 1.09
CA PRO A 44 5.41 -6.37 0.13
C PRO A 44 6.03 -5.17 -0.57
N ARG A 45 7.36 -5.16 -0.76
CA ARG A 45 8.09 -4.09 -1.48
C ARG A 45 7.53 -3.77 -2.87
N ARG A 46 6.92 -4.77 -3.52
CA ARG A 46 6.27 -4.66 -4.83
C ARG A 46 4.98 -3.83 -4.83
N ALA A 47 4.37 -3.57 -3.68
CA ALA A 47 3.18 -2.72 -3.56
C ALA A 47 3.52 -1.21 -3.57
N GLY A 48 4.78 -0.85 -3.34
CA GLY A 48 5.24 0.53 -3.30
C GLY A 48 6.34 0.74 -2.26
N ALA A 49 6.92 1.94 -2.25
CA ALA A 49 7.82 2.33 -1.17
C ALA A 49 7.00 2.71 0.06
N LEU A 50 7.35 2.11 1.21
CA LEU A 50 6.88 2.55 2.51
C LEU A 50 7.42 3.96 2.76
N VAL A 51 6.54 4.90 3.11
CA VAL A 51 6.94 6.27 3.41
C VAL A 51 6.69 6.53 4.89
N THR A 52 7.76 6.73 5.65
CA THR A 52 7.70 7.07 7.07
C THR A 52 7.93 8.57 7.22
N PRO A 53 6.98 9.34 7.77
CA PRO A 53 7.20 10.76 7.99
C PRO A 53 8.25 10.98 9.09
N ALA A 54 9.31 11.75 8.80
CA ALA A 54 10.30 12.15 9.81
C ALA A 54 9.71 13.04 10.91
N TYR A 55 8.55 13.66 10.64
CA TYR A 55 7.81 14.47 11.60
C TYR A 55 6.35 14.03 11.68
N LEU A 56 5.87 13.81 12.91
CA LEU A 56 4.46 13.62 13.20
C LEU A 56 4.08 14.43 14.44
N PRO A 57 2.98 15.21 14.44
CA PRO A 57 2.54 15.92 15.64
C PRO A 57 2.10 14.94 16.73
N ASN A 58 2.34 15.28 18.01
CA ASN A 58 2.00 14.45 19.17
C ASN A 58 0.52 14.04 19.28
N SER A 59 -0.38 14.71 18.55
CA SER A 59 -1.79 14.34 18.46
C SER A 59 -2.05 13.10 17.61
N LEU A 60 -1.07 12.67 16.82
CA LEU A 60 -1.11 11.52 15.93
C LEU A 60 -0.14 10.45 16.42
N ARG A 61 -0.45 9.19 16.15
CA ARG A 61 0.34 8.04 16.59
C ARG A 61 0.92 7.29 15.39
N TRP A 62 2.18 6.90 15.53
CA TRP A 62 2.88 5.98 14.65
C TRP A 62 3.32 4.76 15.47
N PRO A 63 3.28 3.52 14.97
CA PRO A 63 2.92 3.08 13.60
C PRO A 63 1.46 3.38 13.21
N PRO A 64 1.14 3.41 11.90
CA PRO A 64 -0.23 3.63 11.42
C PRO A 64 -1.12 2.46 11.80
N ALA A 65 -2.38 2.74 12.11
CA ALA A 65 -3.34 1.70 12.52
C ALA A 65 -4.02 1.00 11.34
N LYS A 66 -4.01 1.63 10.16
CA LYS A 66 -4.60 1.08 8.94
C LYS A 66 -3.58 1.10 7.82
N VAL A 67 -3.34 -0.04 7.19
CA VAL A 67 -2.44 -0.15 6.04
C VAL A 67 -3.16 -0.90 4.94
N PHE A 68 -3.32 -0.25 3.79
CA PHE A 68 -3.87 -0.87 2.59
C PHE A 68 -2.78 -0.93 1.54
N TYR A 69 -2.57 -2.11 0.97
CA TYR A 69 -1.64 -2.27 -0.13
C TYR A 69 -2.30 -3.02 -1.29
N ARG A 70 -1.78 -2.77 -2.49
CA ARG A 70 -2.18 -3.47 -3.71
C ARG A 70 -0.95 -3.74 -4.55
N ILE A 71 -0.90 -4.93 -5.13
CA ILE A 71 0.20 -5.36 -6.02
C ILE A 71 -0.28 -5.40 -7.47
N HIS A 72 -1.50 -5.90 -7.68
CA HIS A 72 -2.13 -6.01 -8.99
C HIS A 72 -3.53 -5.37 -8.97
N PRO A 73 -4.01 -4.78 -10.09
CA PRO A 73 -3.29 -4.61 -11.36
C PRO A 73 -2.15 -3.58 -11.26
N ASP A 74 -2.38 -2.48 -10.55
CA ASP A 74 -1.39 -1.43 -10.33
C ASP A 74 -0.96 -1.35 -8.86
N PRO A 75 0.35 -1.29 -8.57
CA PRO A 75 0.85 -1.12 -7.22
C PRO A 75 0.31 0.14 -6.53
N GLY A 76 -0.01 0.01 -5.24
CA GLY A 76 -0.41 1.14 -4.42
C GLY A 76 -0.29 0.86 -2.94
N LEU A 77 -0.12 1.92 -2.17
CA LEU A 77 -0.02 1.88 -0.71
C LEU A 77 -0.77 3.09 -0.13
N TRP A 78 -1.54 2.83 0.92
CA TRP A 78 -2.20 3.82 1.74
C TRP A 78 -2.01 3.48 3.22
N VAL A 79 -1.58 4.45 4.00
CA VAL A 79 -1.45 4.33 5.46
C VAL A 79 -2.34 5.34 6.16
N GLY A 80 -3.14 4.88 7.11
CA GLY A 80 -4.02 5.68 7.95
C GLY A 80 -3.40 5.90 9.32
N VAL A 81 -3.05 7.16 9.59
CA VAL A 81 -2.45 7.58 10.86
C VAL A 81 -3.56 8.02 11.79
N VAL A 82 -3.63 7.42 12.98
CA VAL A 82 -4.71 7.68 13.95
C VAL A 82 -4.36 8.75 14.97
N ASN A 83 -5.38 9.39 15.53
CA ASN A 83 -5.26 10.26 16.69
C ASN A 83 -5.38 9.46 18.01
N LYS A 84 -5.44 10.16 19.14
CA LYS A 84 -5.65 9.58 20.49
C LYS A 84 -7.04 8.98 20.74
N PHE A 85 -7.97 9.17 19.81
CA PHE A 85 -9.35 8.66 19.85
C PHE A 85 -9.59 7.55 18.81
N ASP A 86 -8.52 6.95 18.28
CA ASP A 86 -8.57 5.90 17.24
C ASP A 86 -9.24 6.31 15.92
N GLU A 87 -9.45 7.61 15.70
CA GLU A 87 -9.93 8.11 14.42
C GLU A 87 -8.75 8.33 13.47
N VAL A 88 -8.97 8.19 12.16
CA VAL A 88 -7.95 8.43 11.12
C VAL A 88 -8.12 9.84 10.56
N PRO A 89 -7.43 10.89 11.08
CA PRO A 89 -7.51 12.23 10.50
C PRO A 89 -6.50 12.48 9.36
N LEU A 90 -5.62 11.52 9.06
CA LEU A 90 -4.58 11.63 8.05
C LEU A 90 -4.38 10.29 7.33
N TRP A 91 -4.48 10.33 6.01
CA TRP A 91 -4.10 9.26 5.11
C TRP A 91 -2.90 9.70 4.27
N ILE A 92 -1.92 8.83 4.08
CA ILE A 92 -0.74 9.06 3.25
C ILE A 92 -0.65 7.91 2.24
N GLY A 93 -0.52 8.19 0.94
CA GLY A 93 -0.48 7.12 -0.06
C GLY A 93 -0.37 7.56 -1.51
N THR A 94 -0.40 6.61 -2.44
CA THR A 94 -0.01 6.82 -3.85
C THR A 94 -1.14 7.30 -4.78
N GLY A 95 -2.38 7.47 -4.28
CA GLY A 95 -3.51 7.92 -5.11
C GLY A 95 -3.97 6.91 -6.18
N THR A 96 -3.41 5.69 -6.21
CA THR A 96 -3.68 4.69 -7.24
C THR A 96 -5.16 4.31 -7.25
N THR A 97 -5.80 4.34 -8.43
CA THR A 97 -7.21 3.98 -8.60
C THR A 97 -7.39 2.52 -9.04
N PRO A 98 -8.51 1.84 -8.70
CA PRO A 98 -9.52 2.27 -7.72
C PRO A 98 -8.92 2.42 -6.32
N LEU A 99 -9.47 3.30 -5.49
CA LEU A 99 -9.06 3.49 -4.09
C LEU A 99 -9.46 2.28 -3.22
N PRO A 100 -8.82 2.05 -2.05
CA PRO A 100 -9.31 1.04 -1.12
C PRO A 100 -10.68 1.44 -0.55
N PRO A 101 -11.50 0.49 -0.05
CA PRO A 101 -12.86 0.75 0.41
C PRO A 101 -12.99 1.94 1.38
N ALA A 102 -12.06 2.08 2.32
CA ALA A 102 -12.04 3.17 3.30
C ALA A 102 -11.85 4.57 2.68
N LEU A 103 -11.28 4.64 1.48
CA LEU A 103 -10.96 5.88 0.77
C LEU A 103 -11.92 6.20 -0.38
N GLN A 104 -12.85 5.29 -0.71
CA GLN A 104 -13.85 5.49 -1.76
C GLN A 104 -14.65 6.80 -1.64
N PRO A 105 -15.07 7.26 -0.43
CA PRO A 105 -15.78 8.54 -0.27
C PRO A 105 -14.96 9.77 -0.68
N PHE A 106 -13.66 9.64 -0.87
CA PHE A 106 -12.74 10.72 -1.22
C PHE A 106 -12.27 10.67 -2.67
N LYS A 107 -12.83 9.78 -3.52
CA LYS A 107 -12.39 9.58 -4.91
C LYS A 107 -12.24 10.90 -5.68
N GLY A 108 -13.25 11.77 -5.62
CA GLY A 108 -13.25 13.06 -6.31
C GLY A 108 -12.20 14.06 -5.83
N CYS A 109 -11.62 13.88 -4.64
CA CYS A 109 -10.56 14.76 -4.10
C CYS A 109 -9.24 14.70 -4.88
N PHE A 110 -8.97 13.57 -5.54
CA PHE A 110 -7.69 13.29 -6.18
C PHE A 110 -7.68 13.61 -7.68
N GLU A 111 -8.84 13.88 -8.28
CA GLU A 111 -9.00 14.07 -9.71
C GLU A 111 -8.69 15.51 -10.16
N PRO A 112 -8.26 15.74 -11.42
CA PRO A 112 -7.88 17.07 -11.92
C PRO A 112 -9.01 18.11 -11.86
N ASN A 113 -10.26 17.67 -12.06
CA ASN A 113 -11.46 18.51 -11.99
C ASN A 113 -12.01 18.66 -10.56
N LYS A 114 -11.25 18.21 -9.54
CA LYS A 114 -11.48 18.28 -8.10
C LYS A 114 -12.93 18.53 -7.71
N GLU A 115 -13.68 17.45 -7.52
CA GLU A 115 -14.88 17.57 -6.71
C GLU A 115 -14.47 18.03 -5.30
N PRO A 116 -15.30 18.85 -4.63
CA PRO A 116 -15.00 19.28 -3.28
C PRO A 116 -14.85 18.07 -2.37
N CYS A 117 -13.75 18.04 -1.62
CA CYS A 117 -13.58 17.03 -0.59
C CYS A 117 -14.71 17.10 0.45
N PRO A 118 -15.03 15.97 1.11
CA PRO A 118 -15.95 15.98 2.24
C PRO A 118 -15.59 17.06 3.26
N ALA A 119 -16.61 17.58 3.97
CA ALA A 119 -16.42 18.68 4.90
C ALA A 119 -15.24 18.44 5.86
N SER A 120 -14.42 19.47 6.08
CA SER A 120 -13.16 19.46 6.86
C SER A 120 -11.97 18.69 6.27
N TRP A 121 -12.16 17.94 5.18
CA TRP A 121 -11.07 17.24 4.49
C TRP A 121 -10.47 18.07 3.37
N TYR A 122 -9.19 17.88 3.15
CA TYR A 122 -8.47 18.40 1.99
C TYR A 122 -7.33 17.46 1.61
N VAL A 123 -6.86 17.62 0.37
CA VAL A 123 -5.72 16.88 -0.16
C VAL A 123 -4.56 17.83 -0.43
N SER A 124 -3.36 17.41 -0.06
CA SER A 124 -2.09 17.94 -0.55
C SER A 124 -1.28 16.81 -1.18
N SER A 125 -0.38 17.13 -2.08
CA SER A 125 0.49 16.15 -2.75
C SER A 125 1.94 16.58 -2.64
N VAL A 126 2.84 15.59 -2.56
CA VAL A 126 4.29 15.78 -2.57
C VAL A 126 4.92 14.84 -3.59
N HIS A 127 5.99 15.32 -4.22
CA HIS A 127 6.80 14.52 -5.14
C HIS A 127 8.04 14.06 -4.40
N LEU A 128 8.04 12.81 -3.93
CA LEU A 128 9.17 12.25 -3.21
C LEU A 128 10.28 11.94 -4.20
N LYS A 129 11.54 12.34 -3.89
CA LYS A 129 12.69 12.06 -4.76
C LYS A 129 12.84 10.56 -5.05
N SER A 130 12.64 9.71 -4.03
CA SER A 130 12.69 8.25 -4.15
C SER A 130 11.61 7.66 -5.07
N GLN A 131 10.54 8.41 -5.32
CA GLN A 131 9.43 8.01 -6.19
C GLN A 131 9.37 8.82 -7.50
N ALA A 132 10.11 9.92 -7.60
CA ALA A 132 10.12 10.83 -8.74
C ALA A 132 10.59 10.14 -10.02
N GLU A 133 11.55 9.22 -9.93
CA GLU A 133 12.02 8.41 -11.07
C GLU A 133 10.90 7.52 -11.66
N ARG A 134 9.87 7.21 -10.86
CA ARG A 134 8.70 6.42 -11.28
C ARG A 134 7.49 7.31 -11.60
N GLY A 135 7.64 8.63 -11.53
CA GLY A 135 6.55 9.59 -11.69
C GLY A 135 5.44 9.47 -10.62
N ALA A 136 5.70 8.77 -9.51
CA ALA A 136 4.70 8.52 -8.49
C ALA A 136 4.55 9.73 -7.56
N VAL A 137 3.30 10.07 -7.24
CA VAL A 137 2.91 11.17 -6.37
C VAL A 137 2.42 10.61 -5.05
N THR A 138 2.91 11.14 -3.93
CA THR A 138 2.37 10.82 -2.62
C THR A 138 1.36 11.88 -2.21
N TYR A 139 0.14 11.44 -1.91
CA TYR A 139 -0.97 12.26 -1.46
C TYR A 139 -1.10 12.17 0.05
N LEU A 140 -1.41 13.31 0.66
CA LEU A 140 -1.82 13.45 2.04
C LEU A 140 -3.28 13.91 2.03
N LEU A 141 -4.20 13.02 2.37
CA LEU A 141 -5.60 13.34 2.60
C LEU A 141 -5.80 13.58 4.10
N SER A 142 -6.24 14.77 4.47
CA SER A 142 -6.12 15.25 5.84
C SER A 142 -7.32 16.08 6.28
N ARG A 143 -7.68 15.95 7.57
CA ARG A 143 -8.55 16.88 8.30
C ARG A 143 -7.85 17.57 9.49
N ILE A 144 -6.53 17.37 9.64
CA ILE A 144 -5.72 18.15 10.60
C ILE A 144 -5.45 19.57 10.06
N SER A 145 -4.69 20.39 10.78
CA SER A 145 -4.39 21.75 10.31
C SER A 145 -3.47 21.74 9.09
N ARG A 146 -3.70 22.64 8.12
CA ARG A 146 -2.86 22.79 6.92
C ARG A 146 -1.37 22.99 7.26
N ARG A 147 -1.09 23.73 8.33
CA ARG A 147 0.29 23.95 8.82
C ARG A 147 0.96 22.65 9.27
N GLN A 148 0.23 21.76 9.95
CA GLN A 148 0.78 20.46 10.33
C GLN A 148 0.95 19.54 9.12
N THR A 149 -0.02 19.48 8.21
CA THR A 149 0.13 18.69 6.97
C THR A 149 1.32 19.14 6.14
N ALA A 150 1.55 20.46 6.01
CA ALA A 150 2.72 20.98 5.32
C ALA A 150 4.05 20.54 5.98
N ARG A 151 4.11 20.49 7.32
CA ARG A 151 5.29 19.98 8.03
C ARG A 151 5.51 18.49 7.82
N ILE A 152 4.44 17.70 7.80
CA ILE A 152 4.50 16.26 7.50
C ILE A 152 4.98 16.08 6.06
N ALA A 153 4.41 16.81 5.09
CA ALA A 153 4.83 16.82 3.70
C ALA A 153 6.34 17.07 3.54
N VAL A 154 6.88 18.12 4.18
CA VAL A 154 8.32 18.38 4.21
C VAL A 154 9.10 17.23 4.84
N GLY A 155 8.59 16.65 5.93
CA GLY A 155 9.21 15.50 6.60
C GLY A 155 9.22 14.21 5.76
N LEU A 156 8.37 14.09 4.74
CA LEU A 156 8.40 12.96 3.79
C LEU A 156 9.46 13.16 2.69
N GLU A 157 9.84 14.40 2.37
CA GLU A 157 10.81 14.72 1.31
C GLU A 157 12.28 14.54 1.74
N LEU A 158 12.52 14.44 3.05
CA LEU A 158 13.85 14.24 3.60
C LEU A 158 14.33 12.81 3.29
N PRO A 159 15.59 12.63 2.83
CA PRO A 159 16.17 11.30 2.69
C PRO A 159 16.30 10.64 4.08
N GLU A 160 15.95 9.36 4.17
CA GLU A 160 16.26 8.51 5.33
C GLU A 160 17.77 8.33 5.49
#